data_AF-A0AAE3WE56-F1
#
_entry.id   AF-A0AAE3WE56-F1
#
_cell.length_a   1.000
_cell.length_b   1.000
_cell.length_c   1.000
_cell.angle_alpha   90.00
_cell.angle_beta   90.00
_cell.angle_gamma   90.00
#
_symmetry.space_group_name_H-M   'P 1'
#
loop_
_entity.id
_entity.type
_entity.pdbx_description
1 polymer ?
#
loop_
_entity_poly.entity_id
_entity_poly.type
_entity_poly.pdbx_seq_one_letter_code
_entity_poly.pdbx_strand_id
1 'polypeptide(L)'
;MTQISRGDLRLARNIAEATEAELAANSALRRAFYEVAAGSIGGWRTDGAVYGWRFGQSEVRVSITDELGRIDINFASTDLLTDLFEAAGARYPEALAEAVDAFRKQRRAQTLRAGVSPSADILTELGLGVPFTSTEDLQNVAGISQALVQRLRPSITVYSGRALPVIAAAPPLVRAAVNAADISTSAMPNTYLEVPAEGLTEAPTLLSAPPGPGTRGSGVYRIQAEALTAGGSHFAREAVVALRSKRQKVPYDVRLWRRGARLHFPHSQ
;
A
#
# COMPACT_ATOMS: atom_id res chain seq x y z
N MET A 1 -17.56 37.59 29.23
CA MET A 1 -17.73 37.44 27.77
C MET A 1 -16.37 37.23 27.15
N THR A 2 -16.04 35.99 26.77
CA THR A 2 -14.75 35.66 26.16
C THR A 2 -14.76 36.14 24.71
N GLN A 3 -13.97 37.18 24.38
CA GLN A 3 -13.83 37.62 23.00
C GLN A 3 -13.05 36.57 22.21
N ILE A 4 -13.73 35.87 21.30
CA ILE A 4 -13.09 34.94 20.37
C ILE A 4 -12.35 35.77 19.32
N SER A 5 -11.04 35.58 19.19
CA SER A 5 -10.24 36.30 18.20
C SER A 5 -10.47 35.76 16.79
N ARG A 6 -10.20 36.57 15.76
CA ARG A 6 -10.20 36.10 14.36
C ARG A 6 -9.21 34.94 14.13
N GLY A 7 -8.15 34.86 14.94
CA GLY A 7 -7.20 33.75 14.92
C GLY A 7 -7.82 32.45 15.42
N ASP A 8 -8.57 32.51 16.53
CA ASP A 8 -9.26 31.35 17.10
C ASP A 8 -10.34 30.81 16.15
N LEU A 9 -11.08 31.69 15.48
CA LEU A 9 -12.07 31.29 14.46
C LEU A 9 -11.41 30.60 13.25
N ARG A 10 -10.24 31.10 12.80
CA ARG A 10 -9.50 30.47 11.70
C ARG A 10 -8.94 29.12 12.12
N LEU A 11 -8.38 29.00 13.33
CA LEU A 11 -7.88 27.75 13.86
C LEU A 11 -9.00 26.71 14.00
N ALA A 12 -10.13 27.08 14.61
CA ALA A 12 -11.29 26.21 14.77
C ALA A 12 -11.80 25.70 13.40
N ARG A 13 -11.87 26.59 12.40
CA ARG A 13 -12.25 26.21 11.04
C ARG A 13 -11.25 25.22 10.41
N ASN A 14 -9.95 25.50 10.51
CA ASN A 14 -8.92 24.61 9.96
C ASN A 14 -8.94 23.22 10.61
N ILE A 15 -9.19 23.15 11.92
CA ILE A 15 -9.34 21.88 12.64
C ILE A 15 -10.58 21.13 12.15
N ALA A 16 -11.70 21.83 11.97
CA ALA A 16 -12.92 21.22 11.46
C ALA A 16 -12.71 20.64 10.05
N GLU A 17 -12.11 21.40 9.14
CA GLU A 17 -11.83 20.96 7.77
C GLU A 17 -10.83 19.78 7.74
N ALA A 18 -9.79 19.80 8.57
CA ALA A 18 -8.85 18.67 8.67
C ALA A 18 -9.52 17.40 9.22
N THR A 19 -10.41 17.55 10.20
CA THR A 19 -11.19 16.44 10.78
C THR A 19 -12.15 15.86 9.75
N GLU A 20 -12.82 16.71 8.96
CA GLU A 20 -13.71 16.26 7.88
C GLU A 20 -12.94 15.44 6.84
N ALA A 21 -11.76 15.91 6.41
CA ALA A 21 -10.90 15.18 5.47
C ALA A 21 -10.52 13.79 6.03
N GLU A 22 -10.11 13.72 7.30
CA GLU A 22 -9.74 12.45 7.93
C GLU A 22 -10.92 11.47 8.04
N LEU A 23 -12.10 11.95 8.43
CA LEU A 23 -13.31 11.14 8.52
C LEU A 23 -13.77 10.64 7.14
N ALA A 24 -13.67 11.48 6.11
CA ALA A 24 -13.99 11.10 4.74
C ALA A 24 -13.04 10.02 4.22
N ALA A 25 -11.72 10.19 4.41
CA ALA A 25 -10.73 9.19 4.00
C ALA A 25 -10.90 7.85 4.76
N ASN A 26 -11.16 7.90 6.07
CA ASN A 26 -11.42 6.70 6.88
C ASN A 26 -12.71 5.99 6.44
N SER A 27 -13.76 6.75 6.10
CA SER A 27 -15.00 6.20 5.56
C SER A 27 -14.79 5.56 4.19
N ALA A 28 -14.00 6.21 3.34
CA ALA A 28 -13.67 5.70 2.01
C ALA A 28 -12.89 4.38 2.07
N LEU A 29 -11.93 4.29 3.00
CA LEU A 29 -11.20 3.07 3.28
C LEU A 29 -12.11 1.95 3.78
N ARG A 30 -13.06 2.23 4.68
CA ARG A 30 -14.05 1.24 5.14
C ARG A 30 -14.96 0.76 4.01
N ARG A 31 -15.37 1.65 3.11
CA ARG A 31 -16.13 1.29 1.91
C ARG A 31 -15.33 0.33 1.03
N ALA A 32 -14.06 0.63 0.79
CA ALA A 32 -13.17 -0.22 0.01
C ALA A 32 -12.99 -1.62 0.64
N PHE A 33 -12.89 -1.71 1.98
CA PHE A 33 -12.91 -3.01 2.67
C PHE A 33 -14.19 -3.79 2.42
N TYR A 34 -15.34 -3.13 2.52
CA TYR A 34 -16.63 -3.77 2.26
C TYR A 34 -16.69 -4.34 0.82
N GLU A 35 -16.28 -3.56 -0.18
CA GLU A 35 -16.31 -3.96 -1.59
C GLU A 35 -15.41 -5.19 -1.84
N VAL A 36 -14.20 -5.20 -1.28
CA VAL A 36 -13.28 -6.32 -1.43
C VAL A 36 -13.74 -7.57 -0.66
N ALA A 37 -14.32 -7.39 0.53
CA ALA A 37 -14.80 -8.51 1.37
C ALA A 37 -16.11 -9.13 0.85
N ALA A 38 -17.04 -8.30 0.35
CA ALA A 38 -18.31 -8.76 -0.18
C ALA A 38 -18.13 -9.63 -1.43
N GLY A 39 -17.07 -9.40 -2.21
CA GLY A 39 -16.68 -10.20 -3.38
C GLY A 39 -17.73 -10.31 -4.49
N SER A 40 -18.90 -9.67 -4.33
CA SER A 40 -20.12 -9.94 -5.10
C SER A 40 -20.93 -8.69 -5.46
N ILE A 41 -20.51 -7.49 -5.01
CA ILE A 41 -21.15 -6.24 -5.41
C ILE A 41 -20.00 -5.31 -5.81
N GLY A 42 -19.93 -4.92 -7.09
CA GLY A 42 -19.03 -3.88 -7.60
C GLY A 42 -17.80 -4.31 -8.39
N GLY A 43 -17.18 -5.47 -8.11
CA GLY A 43 -16.07 -5.98 -8.92
C GLY A 43 -14.83 -5.05 -8.95
N TRP A 44 -14.55 -4.38 -7.83
CA TRP A 44 -13.40 -3.47 -7.75
C TRP A 44 -12.09 -4.19 -8.06
N ARG A 45 -11.29 -3.58 -8.93
CA ARG A 45 -9.96 -4.08 -9.29
C ARG A 45 -8.99 -3.85 -8.13
N THR A 46 -8.06 -4.78 -7.96
CA THR A 46 -7.03 -4.72 -6.90
C THR A 46 -5.63 -4.64 -7.50
N ASP A 47 -5.53 -4.02 -8.66
CA ASP A 47 -4.31 -3.80 -9.43
C ASP A 47 -3.80 -2.35 -9.32
N GLY A 48 -4.42 -1.53 -8.47
CA GLY A 48 -4.12 -0.11 -8.32
C GLY A 48 -5.06 0.82 -9.07
N ALA A 49 -6.14 0.30 -9.67
CA ALA A 49 -7.23 1.14 -10.16
C ALA A 49 -7.73 2.12 -9.09
N VAL A 50 -7.97 3.37 -9.50
CA VAL A 50 -8.43 4.45 -8.63
C VAL A 50 -9.94 4.61 -8.82
N TYR A 51 -10.68 4.49 -7.74
CA TYR A 51 -12.10 4.78 -7.64
C TYR A 51 -12.30 6.09 -6.91
N GLY A 52 -13.25 6.92 -7.35
CA GLY A 52 -13.60 8.16 -6.67
C GLY A 52 -15.09 8.40 -6.59
N TRP A 53 -15.49 9.14 -5.57
CA TRP A 53 -16.87 9.52 -5.30
C TRP A 53 -16.92 10.69 -4.32
N ARG A 54 -18.12 11.18 -4.04
CA ARG A 54 -18.38 12.20 -3.01
C ARG A 54 -18.77 11.55 -1.68
N PHE A 55 -18.17 12.02 -0.61
CA PHE A 55 -18.60 11.76 0.75
C PHE A 55 -18.97 13.09 1.40
N GLY A 56 -20.26 13.41 1.42
CA GLY A 56 -20.74 14.74 1.81
C GLY A 56 -20.22 15.84 0.87
N GLN A 57 -19.40 16.74 1.41
CA GLN A 57 -18.74 17.82 0.64
C GLN A 57 -17.29 17.52 0.27
N SER A 58 -16.80 16.33 0.60
CA SER A 58 -15.44 15.89 0.29
C SER A 58 -15.42 15.00 -0.94
N GLU A 59 -14.44 15.22 -1.82
CA GLU A 59 -14.06 14.26 -2.85
C GLU A 59 -13.16 13.21 -2.20
N VAL A 60 -13.46 11.92 -2.42
CA VAL A 60 -12.60 10.82 -1.98
C VAL A 60 -12.10 10.04 -3.18
N ARG A 61 -10.85 9.58 -3.09
CA ARG A 61 -10.18 8.74 -4.09
C ARG A 61 -9.51 7.57 -3.38
N VAL A 62 -9.75 6.37 -3.88
CA VAL A 62 -9.25 5.12 -3.29
C VAL A 62 -8.62 4.24 -4.34
N SER A 63 -7.47 3.67 -4.02
CA SER A 63 -6.88 2.57 -4.79
C SER A 63 -6.63 1.36 -3.91
N ILE A 64 -6.70 0.18 -4.53
CA ILE A 64 -6.49 -1.11 -3.87
C ILE A 64 -5.44 -1.87 -4.65
N THR A 65 -4.44 -2.41 -3.95
CA THR A 65 -3.42 -3.29 -4.54
C THR A 65 -3.33 -4.59 -3.75
N ASP A 66 -3.25 -5.73 -4.45
CA ASP A 66 -2.95 -7.01 -3.82
C ASP A 66 -1.46 -7.08 -3.44
N GLU A 67 -1.20 -7.28 -2.14
CA GLU A 67 0.16 -7.45 -1.61
C GLU A 67 0.82 -8.74 -2.11
N LEU A 68 0.04 -9.75 -2.52
CA LEU A 68 0.59 -10.99 -3.06
C LEU A 68 1.26 -10.81 -4.41
N GLY A 69 1.00 -9.72 -5.14
CA GLY A 69 1.71 -9.37 -6.36
C GLY A 69 3.10 -8.76 -6.12
N ARG A 70 3.41 -8.38 -4.88
CA ARG A 70 4.67 -7.76 -4.49
C ARG A 70 5.65 -8.78 -3.93
N ILE A 71 6.93 -8.46 -4.02
CA ILE A 71 8.00 -9.33 -3.51
C ILE A 71 8.13 -9.14 -2.00
N ASP A 72 8.01 -10.24 -1.25
CA ASP A 72 8.16 -10.20 0.19
C ASP A 72 9.62 -10.18 0.62
N ILE A 73 10.06 -9.07 1.20
CA ILE A 73 11.47 -8.91 1.61
C ILE A 73 11.84 -9.76 2.83
N ASN A 74 10.90 -10.48 3.45
CA ASN A 74 11.24 -11.47 4.49
C ASN A 74 11.46 -12.88 3.94
N PHE A 75 10.86 -13.21 2.79
CA PHE A 75 10.77 -14.59 2.27
C PHE A 75 11.34 -14.79 0.87
N ALA A 76 11.53 -13.72 0.08
CA ALA A 76 12.10 -13.81 -1.26
C ALA A 76 13.52 -14.42 -1.26
N SER A 77 13.83 -15.23 -2.27
CA SER A 77 15.16 -15.78 -2.49
C SER A 77 16.17 -14.68 -2.82
N THR A 78 17.46 -14.97 -2.62
CA THR A 78 18.55 -14.07 -3.00
C THR A 78 18.52 -13.78 -4.51
N ASP A 79 18.24 -14.78 -5.34
CA ASP A 79 18.14 -14.62 -6.80
C ASP A 79 17.02 -13.64 -7.18
N LEU A 80 15.81 -13.82 -6.63
CA LEU A 80 14.68 -12.92 -6.93
C LEU A 80 14.93 -11.49 -6.44
N LEU A 81 15.63 -11.32 -5.31
CA LEU A 81 16.03 -10.00 -4.85
C LEU A 81 17.10 -9.38 -5.76
N THR A 82 18.02 -10.18 -6.28
CA THR A 82 19.03 -9.75 -7.25
C THR A 82 18.35 -9.21 -8.49
N ASP A 83 17.44 -9.99 -9.09
CA ASP A 83 16.68 -9.59 -10.28
C ASP A 83 15.87 -8.31 -10.03
N LEU A 84 15.26 -8.18 -8.84
CA LEU A 84 14.53 -6.98 -8.45
C LEU A 84 15.45 -5.75 -8.34
N PHE A 85 16.61 -5.90 -7.71
CA PHE A 85 17.57 -4.81 -7.56
C PHE A 85 18.15 -4.41 -8.92
N GLU A 86 18.43 -5.37 -9.79
CA GLU A 86 18.88 -5.13 -11.16
C GLU A 86 17.80 -4.38 -11.96
N ALA A 87 16.57 -4.86 -11.95
CA ALA A 87 15.44 -4.19 -12.60
C ALA A 87 15.20 -2.77 -12.05
N ALA A 88 15.50 -2.54 -10.76
CA ALA A 88 15.44 -1.23 -10.13
C ALA A 88 16.66 -0.32 -10.44
N GLY A 89 17.62 -0.80 -11.23
CA GLY A 89 18.84 -0.08 -11.60
C GLY A 89 19.81 0.09 -10.42
N ALA A 90 19.98 -0.94 -9.60
CA ALA A 90 21.03 -0.98 -8.59
C ALA A 90 22.40 -1.28 -9.23
N ARG A 91 23.47 -0.74 -8.64
CA ARG A 91 24.84 -0.91 -9.16
C ARG A 91 25.46 -2.27 -8.86
N TYR A 92 25.09 -2.87 -7.73
CA TYR A 92 25.64 -4.14 -7.23
C TYR A 92 24.50 -5.03 -6.70
N PRO A 93 23.59 -5.51 -7.57
CA PRO A 93 22.36 -6.16 -7.15
C PRO A 93 22.60 -7.43 -6.31
N GLU A 94 23.60 -8.24 -6.65
CA GLU A 94 23.97 -9.47 -5.92
C GLU A 94 24.43 -9.14 -4.50
N ALA A 95 25.34 -8.17 -4.37
CA ALA A 95 25.85 -7.74 -3.07
C ALA A 95 24.75 -7.16 -2.17
N LEU A 96 23.77 -6.47 -2.75
CA LEU A 96 22.60 -5.98 -2.01
C LEU A 96 21.69 -7.13 -1.57
N ALA A 97 21.45 -8.12 -2.42
CA ALA A 97 20.66 -9.30 -2.07
C ALA A 97 21.32 -10.13 -0.96
N GLU A 98 22.64 -10.33 -1.04
CA GLU A 98 23.43 -10.95 0.03
C GLU A 98 23.37 -10.16 1.34
N ALA A 99 23.48 -8.83 1.27
CA ALA A 99 23.37 -7.95 2.44
C ALA A 99 21.99 -8.06 3.11
N VAL A 100 20.91 -8.18 2.32
CA VAL A 100 19.56 -8.44 2.84
C VAL A 100 19.51 -9.78 3.55
N ASP A 101 20.04 -10.85 2.96
CA ASP A 101 20.04 -12.17 3.61
C ASP A 101 20.88 -12.21 4.89
N ALA A 102 22.06 -11.57 4.88
CA ALA A 102 22.91 -11.41 6.06
C ALA A 102 22.17 -10.65 7.18
N PHE A 103 21.47 -9.56 6.84
CA PHE A 103 20.63 -8.82 7.77
C PHE A 103 19.53 -9.71 8.36
N ARG A 104 18.83 -10.48 7.52
CA ARG A 104 17.79 -11.43 7.97
C ARG A 104 18.33 -12.45 8.96
N LYS A 105 19.49 -13.05 8.68
CA LYS A 105 20.16 -14.01 9.58
C LYS A 105 20.54 -13.37 10.91
N GLN A 106 21.11 -12.17 10.87
CA GLN A 106 21.48 -11.42 12.08
C GLN A 106 20.26 -11.12 12.96
N ARG A 107 19.16 -10.63 12.37
CA ARG A 107 17.93 -10.32 13.12
C ARG A 107 17.32 -11.56 13.77
N ARG A 108 17.22 -12.67 13.03
CA ARG A 108 16.73 -13.95 13.58
C ARG A 108 17.60 -14.45 14.73
N ALA A 109 18.93 -14.37 14.61
CA ALA A 109 19.85 -14.76 15.67
C ALA A 109 19.69 -13.88 16.94
N GLN A 110 19.46 -12.57 16.76
CA GLN A 110 19.17 -11.67 17.88
C GLN A 110 17.87 -12.05 18.61
N THR A 111 16.80 -12.37 17.86
CA THR A 111 15.52 -12.81 18.46
C THR A 111 15.68 -14.11 19.25
N LEU A 112 16.39 -15.10 18.69
CA LEU A 112 16.65 -16.38 19.38
C LEU A 112 17.43 -16.17 20.69
N ARG A 113 18.45 -15.31 20.67
CA ARG A 113 19.25 -14.98 21.88
C ARG A 113 18.44 -14.26 22.96
N ALA A 114 17.40 -13.53 22.59
CA ALA A 114 16.53 -12.82 23.53
C ALA A 114 15.54 -13.73 24.27
N GLY A 115 15.57 -15.05 24.06
CA GLY A 115 14.69 -16.01 24.74
C GLY A 115 13.22 -15.91 24.33
N VAL A 116 12.94 -15.23 23.22
CA VAL A 116 11.59 -15.06 22.68
C VAL A 116 11.20 -16.37 21.95
N SER A 117 10.56 -17.30 22.66
CA SER A 117 9.91 -18.51 22.09
C SER A 117 8.38 -18.50 22.20
N PRO A 118 7.64 -17.58 21.54
CA PRO A 118 6.23 -17.76 21.27
C PRO A 118 6.02 -18.79 20.16
N SER A 119 4.82 -19.35 20.07
CA SER A 119 4.39 -20.10 18.88
C SER A 119 4.57 -19.25 17.62
N ALA A 120 4.89 -19.89 16.48
CA ALA A 120 5.14 -19.22 15.20
C ALA A 120 4.02 -18.26 14.78
N ASP A 121 2.79 -18.55 15.19
CA ASP A 121 1.61 -17.71 14.94
C ASP A 121 1.67 -16.37 15.71
N ILE A 122 2.10 -16.37 16.98
CA ILE A 122 2.22 -15.15 17.79
C ILE A 122 3.42 -14.29 17.34
N LEU A 123 4.53 -14.92 16.94
CA LEU A 123 5.68 -14.22 16.34
C LEU A 123 5.28 -13.47 15.07
N THR A 124 4.48 -14.11 14.22
CA THR A 124 3.98 -13.54 12.97
C THR A 124 2.90 -12.47 13.21
N GLU A 125 2.03 -12.63 14.20
CA GLU A 125 1.03 -11.61 14.58
C GLU A 125 1.64 -10.40 15.29
N LEU A 126 2.69 -10.56 16.11
CA LEU A 126 3.37 -9.48 16.83
C LEU A 126 4.57 -8.87 16.08
N GLY A 127 4.92 -9.39 14.89
CA GLY A 127 6.11 -8.97 14.16
C GLY A 127 7.43 -9.26 14.90
N LEU A 128 7.40 -10.15 15.88
CA LEU A 128 8.57 -10.58 16.63
C LEU A 128 9.28 -11.69 15.83
N GLY A 129 10.59 -11.55 15.59
CA GLY A 129 11.38 -12.56 14.87
C GLY A 129 11.33 -12.51 13.34
N VAL A 130 10.50 -11.66 12.74
CA VAL A 130 10.60 -11.33 11.32
C VAL A 130 11.69 -10.26 11.10
N PRO A 131 12.62 -10.44 10.14
CA PRO A 131 13.71 -9.51 9.91
C PRO A 131 13.30 -8.05 9.67
N PHE A 132 12.27 -7.86 8.85
CA PHE A 132 11.72 -6.56 8.48
C PHE A 132 10.26 -6.48 8.94
N THR A 133 9.91 -5.41 9.67
CA THR A 133 8.53 -5.14 10.08
C THR A 133 7.88 -4.06 9.23
N SER A 134 8.70 -3.26 8.53
CA SER A 134 8.27 -2.39 7.44
C SER A 134 9.18 -2.50 6.22
N THR A 135 8.64 -2.13 5.05
CA THR A 135 9.44 -1.96 3.82
C THR A 135 10.50 -0.87 3.98
N GLU A 136 10.28 0.12 4.85
CA GLU A 136 11.25 1.18 5.11
C GLU A 136 12.48 0.68 5.87
N ASP A 137 12.39 -0.42 6.62
CA ASP A 137 13.52 -1.01 7.35
C ASP A 137 14.63 -1.50 6.41
N LEU A 138 14.33 -1.67 5.13
CA LEU A 138 15.29 -2.04 4.10
C LEU A 138 16.44 -1.03 4.00
N GLN A 139 16.23 0.23 4.39
CA GLN A 139 17.28 1.26 4.46
C GLN A 139 18.37 0.97 5.51
N ASN A 140 18.10 0.08 6.47
CA ASN A 140 19.07 -0.32 7.49
C ASN A 140 20.06 -1.37 6.97
N VAL A 141 19.84 -1.90 5.77
CA VAL A 141 20.75 -2.85 5.12
C VAL A 141 21.89 -2.07 4.45
N ALA A 142 23.12 -2.53 4.67
CA ALA A 142 24.30 -1.89 4.10
C ALA A 142 24.20 -1.79 2.56
N GLY A 143 24.48 -0.61 2.02
CA GLY A 143 24.45 -0.34 0.58
C GLY A 143 23.08 0.03 0.01
N ILE A 144 21.99 -0.13 0.76
CA ILE A 144 20.65 0.26 0.30
C ILE A 144 20.42 1.75 0.60
N SER A 145 20.26 2.55 -0.44
CA SER A 145 19.97 3.98 -0.31
C SER A 145 18.47 4.25 -0.17
N GLN A 146 18.11 5.37 0.45
CA GLN A 146 16.72 5.84 0.53
C GLN A 146 16.09 5.97 -0.87
N ALA A 147 16.83 6.46 -1.86
CA ALA A 147 16.36 6.57 -3.23
C ALA A 147 16.01 5.20 -3.85
N LEU A 148 16.80 4.16 -3.56
CA LEU A 148 16.50 2.80 -3.99
C LEU A 148 15.23 2.27 -3.30
N VAL A 149 15.08 2.46 -1.98
CA VAL A 149 13.87 2.06 -1.24
C VAL A 149 12.62 2.73 -1.81
N GLN A 150 12.68 4.04 -2.14
CA GLN A 150 11.54 4.74 -2.73
C GLN A 150 11.12 4.16 -4.09
N ARG A 151 12.09 3.79 -4.94
CA ARG A 151 11.81 3.13 -6.23
C ARG A 151 11.22 1.73 -6.06
N LEU A 152 11.68 1.01 -5.04
CA LEU A 152 11.23 -0.37 -4.76
C LEU A 152 9.87 -0.42 -4.06
N ARG A 153 9.49 0.61 -3.31
CA ARG A 153 8.29 0.66 -2.45
C ARG A 153 7.00 0.17 -3.13
N PRO A 154 6.70 0.45 -4.41
CA PRO A 154 5.51 -0.07 -5.08
C PRO A 154 5.53 -1.60 -5.32
N SER A 155 6.72 -2.21 -5.23
CA SER A 155 7.03 -3.56 -5.70
C SER A 155 7.40 -4.53 -4.59
N ILE A 156 7.67 -4.02 -3.38
CA ILE A 156 8.04 -4.81 -2.21
C ILE A 156 6.96 -4.79 -1.13
N THR A 157 6.98 -5.82 -0.29
CA THR A 157 6.09 -5.95 0.87
C THR A 157 6.75 -6.73 2.00
N VAL A 158 6.15 -6.68 3.18
CA VAL A 158 6.47 -7.53 4.34
C VAL A 158 5.25 -8.35 4.78
N TYR A 159 4.13 -8.25 4.05
CA TYR A 159 2.82 -8.73 4.50
C TYR A 159 2.29 -9.94 3.74
N SER A 160 2.97 -10.39 2.66
CA SER A 160 2.45 -11.48 1.84
C SER A 160 2.68 -12.86 2.46
N GLY A 161 3.80 -13.03 3.18
CA GLY A 161 4.23 -14.32 3.73
C GLY A 161 4.71 -15.32 2.68
N ARG A 162 4.98 -14.89 1.45
CA ARG A 162 5.31 -15.79 0.32
C ARG A 162 6.71 -15.54 -0.22
N ALA A 163 7.36 -16.61 -0.65
CA ALA A 163 8.66 -16.52 -1.33
C ALA A 163 8.54 -15.99 -2.77
N LEU A 164 7.43 -16.31 -3.46
CA LEU A 164 7.18 -15.92 -4.85
C LEU A 164 5.89 -15.08 -4.95
N PRO A 165 5.92 -13.96 -5.71
CA PRO A 165 4.76 -13.14 -5.97
C PRO A 165 3.79 -13.82 -6.96
N VAL A 166 2.53 -13.41 -6.90
CA VAL A 166 1.50 -13.79 -7.86
C VAL A 166 1.62 -12.88 -9.08
N ILE A 167 2.13 -13.42 -10.18
CA ILE A 167 2.46 -12.66 -11.40
C ILE A 167 1.25 -11.92 -12.00
N ALA A 168 0.05 -12.47 -11.87
CA ALA A 168 -1.18 -11.82 -12.36
C ALA A 168 -1.52 -10.49 -11.66
N ALA A 169 -1.00 -10.27 -10.46
CA ALA A 169 -1.17 -9.05 -9.67
C ALA A 169 0.14 -8.25 -9.55
N ALA A 170 1.20 -8.66 -10.25
CA ALA A 170 2.52 -8.11 -10.07
C ALA A 170 2.67 -6.71 -10.69
N PRO A 171 3.20 -5.73 -9.95
CA PRO A 171 3.57 -4.43 -10.49
C PRO A 171 4.60 -4.55 -11.64
N PRO A 172 4.72 -3.54 -12.52
CA PRO A 172 5.61 -3.59 -13.68
C PRO A 172 7.06 -3.98 -13.35
N LEU A 173 7.60 -3.44 -12.26
CA LEU A 173 8.97 -3.73 -11.84
C LEU A 173 9.13 -5.18 -11.36
N VAL A 174 8.15 -5.74 -10.67
CA VAL A 174 8.15 -7.17 -10.28
C VAL A 174 8.06 -8.05 -11.52
N ARG A 175 7.23 -7.69 -12.51
CA ARG A 175 7.16 -8.42 -13.78
C ARG A 175 8.48 -8.37 -14.54
N ALA A 176 9.16 -7.22 -14.55
CA ALA A 176 10.47 -7.07 -15.16
C ALA A 176 11.53 -7.95 -14.46
N ALA A 177 11.51 -8.01 -13.12
CA ALA A 177 12.41 -8.85 -12.34
C ALA A 177 12.18 -10.35 -12.60
N VAL A 178 10.93 -10.82 -12.60
CA VAL A 178 10.61 -12.25 -12.79
C VAL A 178 10.82 -12.70 -14.25
N ASN A 179 10.58 -11.82 -15.22
CA ASN A 179 10.68 -12.14 -16.65
C ASN A 179 11.99 -11.66 -17.30
N ALA A 180 13.15 -11.83 -16.64
CA ALA A 180 14.45 -11.33 -17.12
C ALA A 180 14.89 -11.75 -18.55
N ALA A 181 14.05 -12.48 -19.32
CA ALA A 181 14.24 -12.80 -20.73
C ALA A 181 13.43 -11.93 -21.73
N ASP A 182 12.40 -11.18 -21.33
CA ASP A 182 11.56 -10.41 -22.26
C ASP A 182 11.39 -8.95 -21.82
N ILE A 183 12.45 -8.16 -22.02
CA ILE A 183 12.40 -6.70 -21.81
C ILE A 183 11.73 -6.05 -23.01
N SER A 184 10.39 -6.09 -23.02
CA SER A 184 9.54 -5.20 -23.82
C SER A 184 8.23 -4.97 -23.09
N THR A 185 8.31 -4.42 -21.87
CA THR A 185 7.14 -3.80 -21.25
C THR A 185 7.34 -2.29 -21.28
N SER A 186 6.97 -1.67 -22.41
CA SER A 186 6.59 -0.27 -22.39
C SER A 186 5.57 -0.10 -21.26
N ALA A 187 5.90 0.68 -20.24
CA ALA A 187 4.94 1.08 -19.21
C ALA A 187 3.83 1.85 -19.90
N MET A 188 2.80 1.14 -20.35
CA MET A 188 1.60 1.73 -20.92
C MET A 188 1.00 2.61 -19.81
N PRO A 189 0.74 3.90 -20.07
CA PRO A 189 0.20 4.80 -19.06
C PRO A 189 -1.16 4.30 -18.59
N ASN A 190 -1.53 4.60 -17.35
CA ASN A 190 -2.87 4.32 -16.85
C ASN A 190 -3.90 5.02 -17.75
N THR A 191 -5.03 4.36 -17.99
CA THR A 191 -6.17 5.01 -18.64
C THR A 191 -6.85 5.87 -17.59
N TYR A 192 -6.92 7.18 -17.84
CA TYR A 192 -7.64 8.14 -17.01
C TYR A 192 -9.02 8.42 -17.61
N LEU A 193 -10.04 8.36 -16.78
CA LEU A 193 -11.37 8.88 -17.07
C LEU A 193 -11.45 10.27 -16.44
N GLU A 194 -11.49 11.29 -17.29
CA GLU A 194 -11.68 12.67 -16.82
C GLU A 194 -13.12 12.82 -16.32
N VAL A 195 -13.30 12.65 -15.01
CA VAL A 195 -14.53 12.97 -14.31
C VAL A 195 -14.26 14.18 -13.43
N PRO A 196 -14.83 15.36 -13.74
CA PRO A 196 -14.75 16.52 -12.87
C PRO A 196 -15.30 16.16 -11.47
N ALA A 197 -14.75 16.77 -10.42
CA ALA A 197 -15.22 16.54 -9.04
C ALA A 197 -16.73 16.79 -8.87
N GLU A 198 -17.30 17.70 -9.67
CA GLU A 198 -18.73 18.02 -9.73
C GLU A 198 -19.57 16.91 -10.36
N GLY A 199 -18.98 16.09 -11.23
CA GLY A 199 -19.62 14.93 -11.85
C GLY A 199 -19.61 13.67 -10.99
N LEU A 200 -18.87 13.68 -9.87
CA LEU A 200 -18.86 12.57 -8.92
C LEU A 200 -20.15 12.54 -8.11
N THR A 201 -20.75 11.36 -8.01
CA THR A 201 -21.90 11.11 -7.14
C THR A 201 -21.44 10.45 -5.84
N GLU A 202 -22.37 10.05 -4.96
CA GLU A 202 -22.04 9.22 -3.79
C GLU A 202 -21.70 7.76 -4.17
N ALA A 203 -21.94 7.37 -5.43
CA ALA A 203 -21.60 6.06 -5.94
C ALA A 203 -20.12 6.03 -6.41
N PRO A 204 -19.35 4.99 -6.01
CA PRO A 204 -17.99 4.79 -6.49
C PRO A 204 -17.91 4.71 -8.01
N THR A 205 -17.05 5.54 -8.60
CA THR A 205 -16.80 5.60 -10.04
C THR A 205 -15.34 5.26 -10.32
N LEU A 206 -15.07 4.43 -11.32
CA LEU A 206 -13.70 4.16 -11.76
C LEU A 206 -13.14 5.44 -12.42
N LEU A 207 -12.06 5.99 -11.87
CA LEU A 207 -11.40 7.20 -12.36
C LEU A 207 -10.14 6.91 -13.15
N SER A 208 -9.39 5.88 -12.77
CA SER A 208 -8.26 5.42 -13.58
C SER A 208 -7.99 3.96 -13.35
N ALA A 209 -7.42 3.28 -14.35
CA ALA A 209 -7.02 1.89 -14.23
C ALA A 209 -5.69 1.63 -14.94
N PRO A 210 -4.87 0.72 -14.41
CA PRO A 210 -3.77 0.14 -15.17
C PRO A 210 -4.28 -0.51 -16.47
N PRO A 211 -3.46 -0.51 -17.53
CA PRO A 211 -3.81 -1.16 -18.79
C PRO A 211 -3.96 -2.68 -18.61
N GLY A 212 -4.90 -3.27 -19.34
CA GLY A 212 -5.16 -4.71 -19.33
C GLY A 212 -6.40 -5.13 -18.51
N PRO A 213 -6.69 -6.45 -18.50
CA PRO A 213 -7.85 -6.98 -17.80
C PRO A 213 -7.73 -6.74 -16.29
N GLY A 214 -8.86 -6.49 -15.64
CA GLY A 214 -8.90 -6.24 -14.21
C GLY A 214 -8.55 -7.45 -13.38
N THR A 215 -7.51 -7.31 -12.55
CA THR A 215 -7.15 -8.35 -11.60
C THR A 215 -7.94 -8.15 -10.30
N ARG A 216 -8.46 -9.27 -9.80
CA ARG A 216 -9.01 -9.38 -8.44
C ARG A 216 -8.06 -10.23 -7.62
N GLY A 217 -7.65 -9.67 -6.50
CA GLY A 217 -6.68 -10.26 -5.61
C GLY A 217 -7.28 -11.35 -4.75
N SER A 218 -6.43 -11.94 -3.92
CA SER A 218 -6.72 -13.24 -3.31
C SER A 218 -6.62 -13.30 -1.79
N GLY A 219 -6.31 -12.18 -1.10
CA GLY A 219 -6.50 -12.16 0.36
C GLY A 219 -5.82 -11.07 1.18
N VAL A 220 -4.74 -10.43 0.70
CA VAL A 220 -4.05 -9.36 1.46
C VAL A 220 -3.98 -8.10 0.61
N TYR A 221 -4.61 -7.02 1.08
CA TYR A 221 -4.83 -5.82 0.29
C TYR A 221 -4.21 -4.61 0.97
N ARG A 222 -3.48 -3.82 0.20
CA ARG A 222 -3.15 -2.44 0.54
C ARG A 222 -4.21 -1.52 0.00
N ILE A 223 -4.73 -0.65 0.85
CA ILE A 223 -5.69 0.39 0.47
C ILE A 223 -5.08 1.74 0.76
N GLN A 224 -5.06 2.59 -0.27
CA GLN A 224 -4.78 4.03 -0.14
C GLN A 224 -6.10 4.75 -0.29
N ALA A 225 -6.51 5.50 0.72
CA ALA A 225 -7.69 6.34 0.66
C ALA A 225 -7.33 7.78 0.94
N GLU A 226 -7.70 8.68 0.04
CA GLU A 226 -7.48 10.11 0.16
C GLU A 226 -8.80 10.86 0.11
N ALA A 227 -8.86 11.96 0.84
CA ALA A 227 -9.98 12.89 0.80
C ALA A 227 -9.47 14.32 0.62
N LEU A 228 -10.21 15.09 -0.17
CA LEU A 228 -10.06 16.52 -0.35
C LEU A 228 -11.39 17.19 -0.04
N THR A 229 -11.43 18.05 0.98
CA THR A 229 -12.64 18.81 1.32
C THR A 229 -12.84 19.96 0.34
N ALA A 230 -14.06 20.50 0.27
CA ALA A 230 -14.34 21.73 -0.48
C ALA A 230 -13.50 22.94 0.00
N GLY A 231 -13.06 22.93 1.28
CA GLY A 231 -12.16 23.93 1.85
C GLY A 231 -10.69 23.75 1.46
N GLY A 232 -10.33 22.66 0.78
CA GLY A 232 -8.96 22.34 0.34
C GLY A 232 -8.13 21.56 1.35
N SER A 233 -8.70 21.15 2.48
CA SER A 233 -8.02 20.27 3.43
C SER A 233 -7.88 18.86 2.86
N HIS A 234 -6.66 18.32 2.89
CA HIS A 234 -6.33 16.98 2.39
C HIS A 234 -5.93 16.03 3.52
N PHE A 235 -6.40 14.79 3.43
CA PHE A 235 -5.95 13.70 4.28
C PHE A 235 -5.78 12.42 3.47
N ALA A 236 -4.76 11.62 3.84
CA ALA A 236 -4.49 10.31 3.25
C ALA A 236 -4.37 9.25 4.34
N ARG A 237 -4.98 8.09 4.12
CA ARG A 237 -4.91 6.89 4.95
C ARG A 237 -4.36 5.73 4.14
N GLU A 238 -3.38 5.04 4.71
CA GLU A 238 -2.85 3.78 4.20
C GLU A 238 -3.19 2.68 5.20
N ALA A 239 -3.77 1.58 4.71
CA ALA A 239 -3.95 0.37 5.50
C ALA A 239 -3.58 -0.89 4.70
N VAL A 240 -3.12 -1.91 5.40
CA VAL A 240 -2.98 -3.26 4.85
C VAL A 240 -3.92 -4.17 5.62
N VAL A 241 -4.79 -4.88 4.91
CA VAL A 241 -5.75 -5.81 5.50
C VAL A 241 -5.62 -7.20 4.91
N ALA A 242 -5.71 -8.20 5.76
CA ALA A 242 -5.80 -9.60 5.36
C ALA A 242 -7.23 -10.09 5.59
N LEU A 243 -7.93 -10.53 4.55
CA LEU A 243 -9.22 -11.18 4.70
C LEU A 243 -9.05 -12.51 5.44
N ARG A 244 -9.90 -12.76 6.43
CA ARG A 244 -9.99 -14.04 7.14
C ARG A 244 -11.14 -14.87 6.54
N SER A 245 -11.18 -16.16 6.88
CA SER A 245 -12.23 -17.07 6.42
C SER A 245 -13.63 -16.54 6.78
N LYS A 246 -14.60 -16.73 5.87
CA LYS A 246 -16.00 -16.29 5.99
C LYS A 246 -16.73 -16.81 7.24
N ARG A 247 -16.13 -17.74 7.99
CA ARG A 247 -16.68 -18.34 9.21
C ARG A 247 -16.35 -17.56 10.50
N GLN A 248 -15.47 -16.56 10.45
CA GLN A 248 -15.12 -15.74 11.63
C GLN A 248 -16.04 -14.52 11.77
N LYS A 249 -16.36 -14.14 13.02
CA LYS A 249 -17.17 -12.94 13.33
C LYS A 249 -16.49 -11.64 12.91
N VAL A 250 -15.16 -11.61 12.89
CA VAL A 250 -14.35 -10.53 12.33
C VAL A 250 -13.77 -11.04 11.00
N PRO A 251 -14.22 -10.51 9.84
CA PRO A 251 -13.89 -11.09 8.54
C PRO A 251 -12.51 -10.69 8.00
N TYR A 252 -11.74 -9.88 8.72
CA TYR A 252 -10.42 -9.42 8.30
C TYR A 252 -9.53 -9.04 9.48
N ASP A 253 -8.25 -8.88 9.20
CA ASP A 253 -7.22 -8.42 10.12
C ASP A 253 -6.51 -7.18 9.56
N VAL A 254 -6.19 -6.22 10.41
CA VAL A 254 -5.50 -4.99 10.00
C VAL A 254 -4.02 -5.12 10.36
N ARG A 255 -3.18 -5.27 9.33
CA ARG A 255 -1.72 -5.43 9.46
C ARG A 255 -0.97 -4.10 9.48
N LEU A 256 -1.55 -3.07 8.89
CA LEU A 256 -1.02 -1.71 8.88
C LEU A 256 -2.17 -0.72 8.96
N TRP A 257 -2.00 0.34 9.75
CA TRP A 257 -2.89 1.49 9.78
C TRP A 257 -2.08 2.75 10.06
N ARG A 258 -1.88 3.60 9.06
CA ARG A 258 -1.08 4.83 9.21
C ARG A 258 -1.54 5.95 8.29
N ARG A 259 -1.02 7.16 8.51
CA ARG A 259 -1.18 8.26 7.56
C ARG A 259 -0.50 7.87 6.24
N GLY A 260 -1.23 8.02 5.14
CA GLY A 260 -0.76 7.70 3.79
C GLY A 260 0.00 8.86 3.14
N ALA A 261 0.57 8.59 1.97
CA ALA A 261 1.10 9.63 1.09
C ALA A 261 -0.01 10.24 0.24
N ARG A 262 0.21 11.44 -0.29
CA ARG A 262 -0.67 12.08 -1.28
C ARG A 262 -0.30 11.56 -2.67
N LEU A 263 -1.13 10.68 -3.23
CA LEU A 263 -0.90 9.97 -4.49
C LEU A 263 -1.98 10.30 -5.53
N HIS A 264 -3.23 10.41 -5.11
CA HIS A 264 -4.39 10.55 -5.98
C HIS A 264 -4.80 12.01 -6.22
N PHE A 265 -4.31 12.94 -5.39
CA PHE A 265 -4.48 14.38 -5.58
C PHE A 265 -3.11 15.07 -5.72
N PRO A 266 -2.36 14.91 -6.83
CA PRO A 266 -1.09 15.61 -6.99
C PRO A 266 -1.28 17.13 -6.89
N HIS A 267 -0.28 17.84 -6.37
CA HIS A 267 -0.29 19.31 -6.40
C HIS A 267 -0.27 19.75 -7.87
N SER A 268 -1.19 20.60 -8.27
CA SER A 268 -1.04 21.37 -9.51
C SER A 268 0.23 22.19 -9.38
N GLN A 269 1.22 21.93 -10.24
CA GLN A 269 2.42 22.76 -10.38
C GLN A 269 2.06 24.14 -10.92
#